data_AF-A0A2M7W371-F1
#
_entry.id   AF-A0A2M7W371-F1
#
_cell.length_a   1.000
_cell.length_b   1.000
_cell.length_c   1.000
_cell.angle_alpha   90.00
_cell.angle_beta   90.00
_cell.angle_gamma   90.00
#
_symmetry.space_group_name_H-M   'P 1'
#
loop_
_entity.id
_entity.type
_entity.pdbx_description
1 polymer ?
#
loop_
_entity_poly.entity_id
_entity_poly.type
_entity_poly.pdbx_seq_one_letter_code
_entity_poly.pdbx_strand_id
1 'polypeptide(L)'
;MALFDFLTKKKTAPASTAASVTQTTSVDSNQATIADLLAPQYYEIDFNHVQVNKRYYRILMITDFPRVVRSTWLSPLVNFETSLAISTFYYIVDSDEVIDKLKRKIAELEATLSTQYEKGVVLDPKSKVAYQDAQELIDNVASGKEKFFNMGMYIRLNADDIKTLSNISKNVVSTLKSIGLTAVPLTLKMDLGFDTTLPYSMDKIYRVRNMDTTSIAMTFPFITSDLTMDRGILYGVNMHNNSMVIFDRFSMPNLNEVVFATSGAGKSYFVKLEALRYLLTGVQVMIIDPENEYEKLAKAVDGEYITFTQDEGAKINPFEFLKSSKDGVRNVLRDKVLSLHSFIKLLLGDLSNMEISILDRAFMLTYNEKGINNDPETWKNKPPLLEDLYKILKGMAEPEARALSGRLEKFVFGSAAGV
;
A
#
# COMPACT_ATOMS: atom_id res chain seq x y z
N MET A 1 -30.81 -30.18 39.59
CA MET A 1 -30.60 -31.07 40.76
C MET A 1 -29.11 -31.37 40.85
N ALA A 2 -28.42 -30.75 41.82
CA ALA A 2 -27.14 -31.13 42.43
C ALA A 2 -26.36 -29.87 42.89
N LEU A 3 -25.99 -29.91 44.17
CA LEU A 3 -25.07 -29.06 44.94
C LEU A 3 -25.56 -27.68 45.43
N PHE A 4 -26.34 -27.76 46.51
CA PHE A 4 -26.60 -26.72 47.50
C PHE A 4 -25.47 -26.62 48.55
N ASP A 5 -25.37 -25.43 49.13
CA ASP A 5 -24.96 -25.11 50.51
C ASP A 5 -23.61 -25.59 51.06
N PHE A 6 -22.66 -24.66 51.07
CA PHE A 6 -21.72 -24.51 52.19
C PHE A 6 -21.90 -23.12 52.81
N LEU A 7 -22.94 -23.01 53.62
CA LEU A 7 -23.27 -21.85 54.43
C LEU A 7 -22.17 -21.51 55.44
N THR A 8 -21.94 -20.20 55.55
CA THR A 8 -21.72 -19.45 56.80
C THR A 8 -20.45 -19.70 57.62
N LYS A 9 -19.57 -18.70 57.60
CA LYS A 9 -18.98 -18.20 58.85
C LYS A 9 -18.70 -16.70 58.76
N LYS A 10 -19.51 -15.93 59.50
CA LYS A 10 -19.22 -14.58 59.99
C LYS A 10 -17.76 -14.56 60.48
N LYS A 11 -16.91 -13.72 59.89
CA LYS A 11 -15.62 -13.36 60.47
C LYS A 11 -15.71 -11.95 61.02
N THR A 12 -15.75 -11.92 62.35
CA THR A 12 -15.42 -10.83 63.24
C THR A 12 -14.11 -10.14 62.83
N ALA A 13 -14.08 -8.82 62.99
CA ALA A 13 -12.90 -7.98 62.81
C ALA A 13 -11.72 -8.47 63.67
N PRO A 14 -10.48 -8.54 63.13
CA PRO A 14 -9.29 -8.57 63.94
C PRO A 14 -8.76 -7.15 64.16
N ALA A 15 -8.34 -6.94 65.41
CA ALA A 15 -7.79 -5.73 65.98
C ALA A 15 -6.60 -5.16 65.20
N SER A 16 -6.46 -3.83 65.32
CA SER A 16 -5.30 -3.05 64.91
C SER A 16 -4.02 -3.57 65.58
N THR A 17 -3.20 -4.30 64.85
CA THR A 17 -1.78 -4.42 65.15
C THR A 17 -1.07 -3.21 64.57
N ALA A 18 -0.82 -2.23 65.45
CA ALA A 18 0.12 -1.15 65.20
C ALA A 18 1.51 -1.75 64.99
N ALA A 19 1.87 -2.03 63.73
CA ALA A 19 3.25 -2.22 63.34
C ALA A 19 3.88 -0.83 63.27
N SER A 20 4.64 -0.50 64.30
CA SER A 20 5.57 0.63 64.32
C SER A 20 6.54 0.47 63.15
N VAL A 21 6.25 1.12 62.02
CA VAL A 21 7.23 1.36 60.97
C VAL A 21 8.17 2.40 61.54
N THR A 22 9.26 1.92 62.11
CA THR A 22 10.43 2.71 62.45
C THR A 22 10.78 3.53 61.21
N GLN A 23 10.62 4.85 61.31
CA GLN A 23 11.13 5.79 60.32
C GLN A 23 12.64 5.63 60.29
N THR A 24 13.15 4.79 59.40
CA THR A 24 14.51 4.94 58.87
C THR A 24 14.50 6.15 57.97
N THR A 25 14.68 7.32 58.58
CA THR A 25 15.23 8.50 57.92
C THR A 25 16.66 8.19 57.50
N SER A 26 16.83 7.49 56.38
CA SER A 26 18.07 7.50 55.62
C SER A 26 17.95 8.60 54.57
N VAL A 27 18.52 9.75 54.91
CA VAL A 27 18.78 10.87 54.01
C VAL A 27 19.87 10.42 53.04
N ASP A 28 19.47 9.82 51.92
CA ASP A 28 20.27 9.76 50.69
C ASP A 28 19.66 10.74 49.68
N SER A 29 19.91 12.02 49.95
CA SER A 29 19.60 13.14 49.07
C SER A 29 20.75 13.34 48.07
N ASN A 30 20.54 13.02 46.78
CA ASN A 30 21.02 13.81 45.62
C ASN A 30 20.91 13.13 44.24
N GLN A 31 20.38 11.92 44.11
CA GLN A 31 20.19 11.33 42.79
C GLN A 31 18.79 11.65 42.27
N ALA A 32 18.71 12.34 41.12
CA ALA A 32 17.47 12.56 40.41
C ALA A 32 16.80 11.19 40.15
N THR A 33 15.53 11.06 40.54
CA THR A 33 14.79 9.84 40.23
C THR A 33 14.55 9.77 38.72
N ILE A 34 14.23 8.58 38.20
CA ILE A 34 13.85 8.43 36.80
C ILE A 34 12.64 9.33 36.46
N ALA A 35 11.72 9.52 37.41
CA ALA A 35 10.59 10.43 37.24
C ALA A 35 11.06 11.89 37.11
N ASP A 36 12.04 12.33 37.90
CA ASP A 36 12.61 13.68 37.81
C ASP A 36 13.36 13.90 36.49
N LEU A 37 14.02 12.87 35.96
CA LEU A 37 14.72 12.93 34.66
C LEU A 37 13.76 12.96 33.46
N LEU A 38 12.58 12.35 33.59
CA LEU A 38 11.55 12.29 32.53
C LEU A 38 10.53 13.43 32.63
N ALA A 39 10.45 14.12 33.77
CA ALA A 39 9.53 15.22 33.99
C ALA A 39 9.81 16.36 33.00
N PRO A 40 8.75 17.02 32.48
CA PRO A 40 8.94 18.21 31.66
C PRO A 40 9.58 19.34 32.49
N GLN A 41 10.34 20.21 31.82
CA GLN A 41 10.94 21.38 32.45
C GLN A 41 9.87 22.35 32.95
N TYR A 42 8.75 22.46 32.23
CA TYR A 42 7.57 23.18 32.68
C TYR A 42 6.29 22.62 32.05
N TYR A 43 5.19 22.78 32.78
CA TYR A 43 3.84 22.37 32.41
C TYR A 43 2.89 23.52 32.78
N GLU A 44 2.26 24.13 31.77
CA GLU A 44 1.36 25.26 31.94
C GLU A 44 -0.03 24.92 31.38
N ILE A 45 -1.07 25.26 32.15
CA ILE A 45 -2.46 25.00 31.80
C ILE A 45 -3.12 26.34 31.47
N ASP A 46 -3.65 26.44 30.27
CA ASP A 46 -4.48 27.56 29.83
C ASP A 46 -5.93 27.07 29.62
N PHE A 47 -6.87 28.00 29.43
CA PHE A 47 -8.26 27.69 29.14
C PHE A 47 -8.45 26.83 27.89
N ASN A 48 -7.65 27.06 26.85
CA ASN A 48 -7.84 26.46 25.53
C ASN A 48 -6.67 25.58 25.06
N HIS A 49 -5.64 25.40 25.88
CA HIS A 49 -4.52 24.53 25.55
C HIS A 49 -3.71 24.15 26.81
N VAL A 50 -2.86 23.14 26.68
CA VAL A 50 -1.78 22.84 27.64
C VAL A 50 -0.45 23.08 26.93
N GLN A 51 0.51 23.67 27.63
CA GLN A 51 1.88 23.78 27.16
C GLN A 51 2.78 22.83 27.97
N VAL A 52 3.49 21.96 27.27
CA VAL A 52 4.52 21.09 27.87
C VAL A 52 5.83 21.38 27.19
N ASN A 53 6.77 21.98 27.92
CA ASN A 53 7.98 22.55 27.33
C ASN A 53 7.61 23.47 26.14
N LYS A 54 8.29 23.32 25.00
CA LYS A 54 8.07 24.14 23.79
C LYS A 54 6.86 23.72 22.93
N ARG A 55 6.03 22.77 23.38
CA ARG A 55 4.90 22.26 22.59
C ARG A 55 3.56 22.61 23.21
N TYR A 56 2.63 22.97 22.34
CA TYR A 56 1.26 23.33 22.68
C TYR A 56 0.32 22.20 22.26
N TYR A 57 -0.61 21.87 23.15
CA TYR A 57 -1.56 20.78 22.97
C TYR A 57 -2.98 21.28 23.12
N ARG A 58 -3.89 20.78 22.27
CA ARG A 58 -5.33 21.01 22.41
C ARG A 58 -6.05 19.68 22.29
N ILE A 59 -7.02 19.48 23.17
CA ILE A 59 -7.80 18.24 23.20
C ILE A 59 -9.21 18.56 22.73
N LEU A 60 -9.63 17.82 21.71
CA LEU A 60 -10.99 17.81 21.19
C LEU A 60 -11.70 16.55 21.68
N MET A 61 -12.94 16.70 22.09
CA MET A 61 -13.84 15.60 22.45
C MET A 61 -14.90 15.47 21.36
N ILE A 62 -15.14 14.24 20.91
CA ILE A 62 -16.24 13.97 19.98
C ILE A 62 -17.55 13.94 20.76
N THR A 63 -18.51 14.80 20.40
CA THR A 63 -19.82 14.86 21.05
C THR A 63 -20.87 14.08 20.28
N ASP A 64 -20.83 14.12 18.95
CA ASP A 64 -21.85 13.50 18.09
C ASP A 64 -21.20 12.72 16.96
N PHE A 65 -21.84 11.61 16.63
CA PHE A 65 -21.40 10.64 15.64
C PHE A 65 -22.44 10.58 14.50
N PRO A 66 -22.03 10.22 13.27
CA PRO A 66 -22.97 10.03 12.18
C PRO A 66 -23.91 8.85 12.50
N ARG A 67 -25.14 8.93 12.01
CA ARG A 67 -26.18 7.91 12.24
C ARG A 67 -25.82 6.55 11.63
N VAL A 68 -25.07 6.55 10.53
CA VAL A 68 -24.65 5.33 9.83
C VAL A 68 -23.15 5.44 9.57
N VAL A 69 -22.40 4.43 10.00
CA VAL A 69 -20.97 4.31 9.77
C VAL A 69 -20.70 3.20 8.75
N ARG A 70 -19.75 3.44 7.85
CA ARG A 70 -19.23 2.43 6.91
C ARG A 70 -17.81 2.08 7.29
N SER A 71 -17.27 0.99 6.75
CA SER A 71 -15.85 0.71 6.89
C SER A 71 -15.01 1.92 6.45
N THR A 72 -13.89 2.16 7.13
CA THR A 72 -12.91 3.24 6.82
C THR A 72 -13.42 4.68 6.93
N TRP A 73 -14.58 4.93 7.54
CA TRP A 73 -15.14 6.29 7.66
C TRP A 73 -14.25 7.28 8.46
N LEU A 74 -13.36 6.78 9.32
CA LEU A 74 -12.33 7.58 10.02
C LEU A 74 -11.06 7.84 9.19
N SER A 75 -10.99 7.37 7.94
CA SER A 75 -9.83 7.51 7.05
C SER A 75 -9.32 8.96 6.92
N PRO A 76 -10.18 9.98 6.76
CA PRO A 76 -9.72 11.37 6.69
C PRO A 76 -9.01 11.87 7.96
N LEU A 77 -9.24 11.24 9.11
CA LEU A 77 -8.60 11.58 10.37
C LEU A 77 -7.28 10.81 10.57
N VAL A 78 -7.21 9.55 10.13
CA VAL A 78 -5.98 8.74 10.19
C VAL A 78 -4.94 9.24 9.19
N ASN A 79 -5.38 9.62 7.99
CA ASN A 79 -4.54 10.16 6.92
C ASN A 79 -4.38 11.69 6.98
N PHE A 80 -4.63 12.28 8.16
CA PHE A 80 -4.55 13.72 8.32
C PHE A 80 -3.09 14.19 8.20
N GLU A 81 -2.87 15.35 7.55
CA GLU A 81 -1.52 15.84 7.20
C GLU A 81 -0.59 16.06 8.39
N THR A 82 -1.16 16.31 9.58
CA THR A 82 -0.41 16.54 10.82
C THR A 82 -0.58 15.39 11.80
N SER A 83 0.43 15.13 12.63
CA SER A 83 0.36 14.08 13.67
C SER A 83 -0.77 14.35 14.69
N LEU A 84 -1.75 13.46 14.72
CA LEU A 84 -2.85 13.44 15.68
C LEU A 84 -2.73 12.23 16.59
N ALA A 85 -3.10 12.37 17.86
CA ALA A 85 -3.33 11.22 18.75
C ALA A 85 -4.83 11.04 18.96
N ILE A 86 -5.35 9.87 18.60
CA ILE A 86 -6.75 9.49 18.77
C ILE A 86 -6.82 8.48 19.91
N SER A 87 -7.57 8.82 20.96
CA SER A 87 -7.78 7.96 22.12
C SER A 87 -9.26 7.57 22.18
N THR A 88 -9.53 6.27 22.03
CA THR A 88 -10.87 5.70 22.14
C THR A 88 -10.98 4.82 23.38
N PHE A 89 -12.08 4.98 24.11
CA PHE A 89 -12.40 4.23 25.31
C PHE A 89 -13.70 3.47 25.10
N TYR A 90 -13.73 2.20 25.46
CA TYR A 90 -14.88 1.32 25.28
C TYR A 90 -15.24 0.69 26.63
N TYR A 91 -16.46 0.92 27.09
CA TYR A 91 -16.99 0.34 28.33
C TYR A 91 -18.18 -0.53 27.99
N ILE A 92 -18.14 -1.81 28.36
CA ILE A 92 -19.26 -2.72 28.16
C ILE A 92 -20.40 -2.31 29.09
N VAL A 93 -21.62 -2.27 28.56
CA VAL A 93 -22.84 -2.04 29.35
C VAL A 93 -23.55 -3.38 29.51
N ASP A 94 -24.19 -3.57 30.67
CA ASP A 94 -25.03 -4.74 30.91
C ASP A 94 -26.23 -4.76 29.95
N SER A 95 -26.42 -5.90 29.26
CA SER A 95 -27.49 -6.06 28.28
C SER A 95 -28.88 -5.92 28.88
N ASP A 96 -29.09 -6.37 30.13
CA ASP A 96 -30.40 -6.28 30.78
C ASP A 96 -30.77 -4.83 31.08
N GLU A 97 -29.79 -4.03 31.53
CA GLU A 97 -29.98 -2.59 31.76
C GLU A 97 -30.34 -1.85 30.46
N VAL A 98 -29.72 -2.23 29.35
CA VAL A 98 -29.97 -1.64 28.03
C VAL A 98 -31.35 -2.02 27.53
N ILE A 99 -31.74 -3.30 27.63
CA ILE A 99 -33.07 -3.78 27.24
C ILE A 99 -34.15 -3.01 28.01
N ASP A 100 -34.00 -2.81 29.32
CA ASP A 100 -34.97 -2.07 30.13
C ASP A 100 -35.04 -0.58 29.78
N LYS A 101 -33.94 0.04 29.36
CA LYS A 101 -33.94 1.42 28.84
C LYS A 101 -34.60 1.49 27.46
N LEU A 102 -34.30 0.55 26.56
CA LEU A 102 -34.90 0.48 25.23
C LEU A 102 -36.41 0.26 25.31
N LYS A 103 -36.90 -0.66 26.15
CA LYS A 103 -38.35 -0.88 26.39
C LYS A 103 -39.07 0.39 26.79
N ARG A 104 -38.50 1.14 27.75
CA ARG A 104 -39.05 2.44 28.18
C ARG A 104 -39.08 3.45 27.04
N LYS A 105 -38.02 3.50 26.22
CA LYS A 105 -37.96 4.43 25.09
C LYS A 105 -38.93 4.06 23.97
N ILE A 106 -39.09 2.78 23.67
CA ILE A 106 -40.07 2.25 22.71
C ILE A 106 -41.47 2.65 23.16
N ALA A 107 -41.82 2.44 24.44
CA ALA A 107 -43.14 2.83 24.97
C ALA A 107 -43.41 4.35 24.87
N GLU A 108 -42.39 5.18 25.13
CA GLU A 108 -42.50 6.64 24.98
C GLU A 108 -42.74 7.05 23.52
N LEU A 109 -42.00 6.44 22.58
CA LEU A 109 -42.13 6.68 21.15
C LEU A 109 -43.48 6.19 20.62
N GLU A 110 -43.93 5.02 21.05
CA GLU A 110 -45.22 4.44 20.70
C GLU A 110 -46.37 5.32 21.18
N ALA A 111 -46.34 5.78 22.44
CA ALA A 111 -47.33 6.69 22.99
C ALA A 111 -47.37 8.02 22.21
N THR A 112 -46.21 8.54 21.83
CA THR A 112 -46.10 9.76 21.02
C THR A 112 -46.73 9.58 19.64
N LEU A 113 -46.43 8.47 18.96
CA LEU A 113 -46.96 8.15 17.64
C LEU A 113 -48.47 7.87 17.69
N SER A 114 -48.93 7.13 18.70
CA SER A 114 -50.34 6.84 18.95
C SER A 114 -51.13 8.13 19.19
N THR A 115 -50.61 9.05 20.01
CA THR A 115 -51.23 10.37 20.24
C THR A 115 -51.34 11.19 18.95
N GLN A 116 -50.32 11.16 18.09
CA GLN A 116 -50.36 11.87 16.79
C GLN A 116 -51.39 11.24 15.85
N TYR A 117 -51.47 9.92 15.82
CA TYR A 117 -52.44 9.16 15.05
C TYR A 117 -53.88 9.46 15.48
N GLU A 118 -54.17 9.45 16.78
CA GLU A 118 -55.49 9.77 17.35
C GLU A 118 -55.92 11.21 17.04
N LYS A 119 -54.97 12.15 17.03
CA LYS A 119 -55.23 13.56 16.68
C LYS A 119 -55.40 13.78 15.16
N GLY A 120 -55.27 12.75 14.34
CA GLY A 120 -55.33 12.85 12.88
C GLY A 120 -54.21 13.70 12.28
N VAL A 121 -53.09 13.88 13.00
CA VAL A 121 -51.93 14.65 12.55
C VAL A 121 -50.97 13.71 11.82
N VAL A 122 -50.29 14.22 10.79
CA VAL A 122 -49.25 13.47 10.08
C VAL A 122 -48.18 13.03 11.09
N LEU A 123 -47.91 11.71 11.14
CA LEU A 123 -46.90 11.15 12.01
C LEU A 123 -45.53 11.75 11.71
N ASP A 124 -44.84 12.18 12.75
CA ASP A 124 -43.47 12.68 12.61
C ASP A 124 -42.56 11.56 12.09
N PRO A 125 -41.97 11.72 10.88
CA PRO A 125 -41.12 10.70 10.29
C PRO A 125 -39.92 10.35 11.17
N LYS A 126 -39.40 11.30 11.95
CA LYS A 126 -38.26 11.05 12.85
C LYS A 126 -38.64 10.13 13.98
N SER A 127 -39.77 10.38 14.64
CA SER A 127 -40.30 9.54 15.72
C SER A 127 -40.62 8.13 15.23
N LYS A 128 -41.21 8.00 14.03
CA LYS A 128 -41.51 6.69 13.42
C LYS A 128 -40.26 5.87 13.15
N VAL A 129 -39.23 6.50 12.58
CA VAL A 129 -37.96 5.86 12.28
C VAL A 129 -37.22 5.49 13.57
N ALA A 130 -37.18 6.38 14.56
CA ALA A 130 -36.57 6.10 15.85
C ALA A 130 -37.23 4.91 16.58
N TYR A 131 -38.56 4.77 16.44
CA TYR A 131 -39.30 3.63 16.98
C TYR A 131 -38.89 2.32 16.30
N GLN A 132 -38.83 2.30 14.97
CA GLN A 132 -38.39 1.13 14.20
C GLN A 132 -36.94 0.72 14.52
N ASP A 133 -36.02 1.69 14.56
CA ASP A 133 -34.61 1.47 14.90
C ASP A 133 -34.48 0.89 16.33
N ALA A 134 -35.25 1.42 17.29
CA ALA A 134 -35.24 0.93 18.66
C ALA A 134 -35.76 -0.51 18.78
N GLN A 135 -36.76 -0.89 17.97
CA GLN A 135 -37.32 -2.23 17.91
C GLN A 135 -36.32 -3.25 17.35
N GLU A 136 -35.63 -2.90 16.26
CA GLU A 136 -34.60 -3.76 15.68
C GLU A 136 -33.42 -3.93 16.66
N LEU A 137 -33.04 -2.84 17.33
CA LEU A 137 -31.93 -2.84 18.25
C LEU A 137 -32.21 -3.68 19.51
N ILE A 138 -33.42 -3.62 20.08
CA ILE A 138 -33.78 -4.48 21.22
C ILE A 138 -33.78 -5.97 20.83
N ASP A 139 -34.26 -6.32 19.64
CA ASP A 139 -34.27 -7.70 19.14
C ASP A 139 -32.84 -8.23 18.94
N ASN A 140 -31.94 -7.40 18.40
CA ASN A 140 -30.53 -7.74 18.21
C ASN A 140 -29.78 -7.92 19.54
N VAL A 141 -30.07 -7.10 20.55
CA VAL A 141 -29.48 -7.25 21.90
C VAL A 141 -30.04 -8.49 22.61
N ALA A 142 -31.35 -8.70 22.57
CA ALA A 142 -32.00 -9.84 23.23
C ALA A 142 -31.58 -11.18 22.61
N SER A 143 -31.32 -11.22 21.30
CA SER A 143 -30.80 -12.40 20.60
C SER A 143 -29.28 -12.59 20.76
N GLY A 144 -28.58 -11.65 21.40
CA GLY A 144 -27.13 -11.70 21.61
C GLY A 144 -26.29 -11.42 20.36
N LYS A 145 -26.91 -10.95 19.26
CA LYS A 145 -26.19 -10.53 18.05
C LYS A 145 -25.37 -9.27 18.26
N GLU A 146 -25.90 -8.35 19.06
CA GLU A 146 -25.27 -7.07 19.40
C GLU A 146 -25.08 -6.96 20.91
N LYS A 147 -23.95 -6.39 21.32
CA LYS A 147 -23.72 -5.86 22.66
C LYS A 147 -23.68 -4.35 22.63
N PHE A 148 -24.00 -3.74 23.76
CA PHE A 148 -23.93 -2.30 23.94
C PHE A 148 -22.70 -1.88 24.70
N PHE A 149 -22.20 -0.72 24.31
CA PHE A 149 -21.03 -0.11 24.88
C PHE A 149 -21.23 1.38 25.05
N ASN A 150 -20.56 1.94 26.05
CA ASN A 150 -20.32 3.36 26.16
C ASN A 150 -18.95 3.64 25.52
N MET A 151 -18.93 4.42 24.44
CA MET A 151 -17.71 4.82 23.74
C MET A 151 -17.37 6.29 23.99
N GLY A 152 -16.14 6.57 24.43
CA GLY A 152 -15.54 7.90 24.46
C GLY A 152 -14.49 8.05 23.36
N MET A 153 -14.39 9.21 22.72
CA MET A 153 -13.37 9.49 21.70
C MET A 153 -12.81 10.90 21.87
N TYR A 154 -11.49 10.97 22.00
CA TYR A 154 -10.74 12.20 22.22
C TYR A 154 -9.60 12.31 21.20
N ILE A 155 -9.34 13.52 20.70
CA ILE A 155 -8.30 13.81 19.73
C ILE A 155 -7.37 14.85 20.32
N ARG A 156 -6.10 14.50 20.53
CA ARG A 156 -5.07 15.43 20.94
C ARG A 156 -4.30 15.94 19.74
N LEU A 157 -4.31 17.26 19.60
CA LEU A 157 -3.54 18.04 18.64
C LEU A 157 -2.25 18.51 19.30
N ASN A 158 -1.19 18.69 18.50
CA ASN A 158 0.05 19.31 18.97
C ASN A 158 0.61 20.28 17.91
N ALA A 159 1.32 21.31 18.36
CA ALA A 159 2.08 22.23 17.51
C ALA A 159 3.20 22.92 18.31
N ASP A 160 4.13 23.55 17.60
CA ASP A 160 5.21 24.32 18.22
C ASP A 160 4.81 25.76 18.58
N ASP A 161 3.67 26.25 18.07
CA ASP A 161 3.11 27.57 18.40
C ASP A 161 1.56 27.59 18.39
N ILE A 162 0.99 28.57 19.10
CA ILE A 162 -0.46 28.71 19.31
C ILE A 162 -1.22 29.01 18.00
N LYS A 163 -0.60 29.74 17.06
CA LYS A 163 -1.24 30.10 15.78
C LYS A 163 -1.39 28.85 14.91
N THR A 164 -0.34 28.05 14.81
CA THR A 164 -0.35 26.76 14.12
C THR A 164 -1.32 25.80 14.78
N LEU A 165 -1.31 25.68 16.11
CA LEU A 165 -2.29 24.85 16.85
C LEU A 165 -3.73 25.23 16.51
N SER A 166 -4.01 26.53 16.42
CA SER A 166 -5.35 27.04 16.10
C SER A 166 -5.76 26.76 14.65
N ASN A 167 -4.83 26.80 13.71
CA ASN A 167 -5.09 26.41 12.32
C ASN A 167 -5.35 24.91 12.19
N ILE A 168 -4.50 24.08 12.80
CA ILE A 168 -4.69 22.62 12.84
C ILE A 168 -6.05 22.28 13.47
N SER A 169 -6.39 22.93 14.59
CA SER A 169 -7.69 22.74 15.25
C SER A 169 -8.88 23.01 14.33
N LYS A 170 -8.84 24.13 13.58
CA LYS A 170 -9.91 24.47 12.63
C LYS A 170 -10.01 23.44 11.50
N ASN A 171 -8.88 23.02 10.95
CA ASN A 171 -8.84 22.05 9.86
C ASN A 171 -9.36 20.69 10.33
N VAL A 172 -8.92 20.20 11.49
CA VAL A 172 -9.41 18.95 12.08
C VAL A 172 -10.92 19.00 12.34
N VAL A 173 -11.43 20.08 12.93
CA VAL A 173 -12.88 20.24 13.16
C VAL A 173 -13.66 20.26 11.85
N SER A 174 -13.12 20.91 10.81
CA SER A 174 -13.73 20.91 9.47
C SER A 174 -13.77 19.51 8.85
N THR A 175 -12.67 18.75 8.95
CA THR A 175 -12.60 17.37 8.47
C THR A 175 -13.58 16.46 9.22
N LEU A 176 -13.64 16.57 10.55
CA LEU A 176 -14.60 15.82 11.38
C LEU A 176 -16.03 16.12 10.96
N LYS A 177 -16.37 17.39 10.75
CA LYS A 177 -17.71 17.79 10.29
C LYS A 177 -18.05 17.22 8.91
N SER A 178 -17.07 17.12 8.00
CA SER A 178 -17.29 16.55 6.66
C SER A 178 -17.66 15.06 6.68
N ILE A 179 -17.22 14.32 7.71
CA ILE A 179 -17.58 12.91 7.94
C ILE A 179 -18.71 12.73 8.96
N GLY A 180 -19.40 13.83 9.33
CA GLY A 180 -20.56 13.79 10.22
C GLY A 180 -20.23 13.70 11.72
N LEU A 181 -18.97 13.91 12.11
CA LEU A 181 -18.57 14.01 13.52
C LEU A 181 -18.66 15.47 13.99
N THR A 182 -19.12 15.65 15.23
CA THR A 182 -19.03 16.95 15.91
C THR A 182 -17.99 16.85 17.01
N ALA A 183 -17.06 17.79 17.02
CA ALA A 183 -15.99 17.87 18.01
C ALA A 183 -15.98 19.23 18.70
N VAL A 184 -15.77 19.22 20.01
CA VAL A 184 -15.68 20.42 20.83
C VAL A 184 -14.36 20.42 21.61
N PRO A 185 -13.70 21.57 21.77
CA PRO A 185 -12.53 21.66 22.63
C PRO A 185 -12.93 21.42 24.10
N LEU A 186 -12.06 20.77 24.86
CA LEU A 186 -12.21 20.63 26.31
C LEU A 186 -11.80 21.92 27.05
N THR A 187 -12.38 23.06 26.66
CA THR A 187 -12.10 24.35 27.28
C THR A 187 -12.33 24.27 28.80
N LEU A 188 -11.39 24.82 29.58
CA LEU A 188 -11.33 24.73 31.05
C LEU A 188 -11.05 23.32 31.62
N LYS A 189 -10.87 22.30 30.78
CA LYS A 189 -10.54 20.91 31.16
C LYS A 189 -9.41 20.33 30.32
N MET A 190 -8.49 21.19 29.87
CA MET A 190 -7.41 20.81 28.96
C MET A 190 -6.39 19.89 29.65
N ASP A 191 -6.16 20.07 30.95
CA ASP A 191 -5.34 19.20 31.80
C ASP A 191 -5.89 17.77 31.89
N LEU A 192 -7.18 17.63 32.23
CA LEU A 192 -7.85 16.33 32.29
C LEU A 192 -7.90 15.67 30.92
N GLY A 193 -8.16 16.46 29.87
CA GLY A 193 -8.11 15.97 28.49
C GLY A 193 -6.73 15.49 28.09
N PHE A 194 -5.67 16.22 28.48
CA PHE A 194 -4.30 15.84 28.19
C PHE A 194 -3.97 14.49 28.82
N ASP A 195 -4.27 14.33 30.11
CA ASP A 195 -4.09 13.07 30.85
C ASP A 195 -4.89 11.91 30.23
N THR A 196 -6.14 12.14 29.83
CA THR A 196 -6.98 11.15 29.15
C THR A 196 -6.37 10.64 27.85
N THR A 197 -5.60 11.47 27.15
CA THR A 197 -4.98 11.12 25.86
C THR A 197 -3.57 10.56 25.97
N LEU A 198 -3.05 10.39 27.19
CA LEU A 198 -1.79 9.69 27.45
C LEU A 198 -2.00 8.16 27.42
N PRO A 199 -0.95 7.38 27.12
CA PRO A 199 -1.04 5.92 26.97
C PRO A 199 -1.14 5.18 28.31
N TYR A 200 -1.88 5.73 29.28
CA TYR A 200 -2.13 5.12 30.58
C TYR A 200 -3.50 4.43 30.66
N SER A 201 -4.30 4.49 29.59
CA SER A 201 -5.64 3.90 29.51
C SER A 201 -6.59 4.38 30.62
N MET A 202 -6.50 5.66 31.00
CA MET A 202 -7.36 6.28 32.02
C MET A 202 -8.23 7.37 31.41
N ASP A 203 -9.55 7.18 31.34
CA ASP A 203 -10.48 8.24 30.95
C ASP A 203 -10.90 9.06 32.17
N LYS A 204 -10.33 10.27 32.31
CA LYS A 204 -10.70 11.22 33.37
C LYS A 204 -11.90 12.11 33.02
N ILE A 205 -12.34 12.11 31.76
CA ILE A 205 -13.43 12.96 31.26
C ILE A 205 -14.75 12.21 31.30
N TYR A 206 -14.74 10.90 30.99
CA TYR A 206 -15.87 9.98 31.00
C TYR A 206 -17.10 10.56 30.29
N ARG A 207 -16.88 11.14 29.11
CA ARG A 207 -17.95 11.63 28.22
C ARG A 207 -18.12 10.64 27.09
N VAL A 208 -19.16 9.83 27.23
CA VAL A 208 -19.39 8.64 26.42
C VAL A 208 -20.73 8.69 25.68
N ARG A 209 -20.81 7.96 24.57
CA ARG A 209 -22.03 7.72 23.79
C ARG A 209 -22.33 6.23 23.73
N ASN A 210 -23.62 5.89 23.74
CA ASN A 210 -24.05 4.50 23.56
C ASN A 210 -23.82 4.09 22.10
N MET A 211 -23.19 2.95 21.89
CA MET A 211 -22.91 2.34 20.60
C MET A 211 -23.14 0.83 20.67
N ASP A 212 -23.64 0.25 19.60
CA ASP A 212 -23.68 -1.19 19.37
C ASP A 212 -22.30 -1.73 18.94
N THR A 213 -22.17 -3.05 18.85
CA THR A 213 -20.90 -3.73 18.55
C THR A 213 -20.48 -3.44 17.12
N THR A 214 -21.41 -3.46 16.17
CA THR A 214 -21.13 -3.16 14.77
C THR A 214 -20.62 -1.74 14.60
N SER A 215 -21.27 -0.74 15.23
CA SER A 215 -20.82 0.65 15.17
C SER A 215 -19.40 0.84 15.71
N ILE A 216 -19.07 0.23 16.86
CA ILE A 216 -17.71 0.31 17.43
C ILE A 216 -16.68 -0.39 16.55
N ALA A 217 -17.00 -1.56 15.98
CA ALA A 217 -16.09 -2.26 15.09
C ALA A 217 -15.69 -1.39 13.88
N MET A 218 -16.61 -0.58 13.37
CA MET A 218 -16.34 0.36 12.27
C MET A 218 -15.45 1.55 12.68
N THR A 219 -15.22 1.78 13.98
CA THR A 219 -14.26 2.79 14.47
C THR A 219 -12.81 2.32 14.43
N PHE A 220 -12.58 1.03 14.18
CA PHE A 220 -11.23 0.50 14.12
C PHE A 220 -10.54 0.94 12.80
N PRO A 221 -9.34 1.56 12.85
CA PRO A 221 -8.73 2.21 11.69
C PRO A 221 -7.95 1.24 10.79
N PHE A 222 -8.56 0.14 10.34
CA PHE A 222 -7.96 -0.69 9.29
C PHE A 222 -8.08 0.02 7.94
N ILE A 223 -7.07 0.82 7.59
CA ILE A 223 -6.90 1.39 6.26
C ILE A 223 -5.88 0.53 5.54
N THR A 224 -6.21 0.13 4.31
CA THR A 224 -5.27 -0.52 3.40
C THR A 224 -4.02 0.36 3.26
N SER A 225 -2.85 -0.27 3.32
CA SER A 225 -1.57 0.42 3.16
C SER A 225 -1.53 1.20 1.84
N ASP A 226 -1.30 2.51 1.92
CA ASP A 226 -1.04 3.33 0.73
C ASP A 226 0.32 2.97 0.13
N LEU A 227 0.33 2.59 -1.15
CA LEU A 227 1.56 2.42 -1.93
C LEU A 227 1.92 3.78 -2.57
N THR A 228 2.39 4.70 -1.73
CA THR A 228 2.82 6.03 -2.14
C THR A 228 4.23 6.28 -1.61
N MET A 229 5.20 6.30 -2.52
CA MET A 229 6.58 6.66 -2.22
C MET A 229 6.79 8.17 -2.42
N ASP A 230 7.83 8.71 -1.80
CA ASP A 230 8.29 10.09 -1.98
C ASP A 230 8.96 10.34 -3.35
N ARG A 231 9.30 9.26 -4.06
CA ARG A 231 9.94 9.25 -5.37
C ARG A 231 9.30 8.22 -6.31
N GLY A 232 9.56 8.37 -7.60
CA GLY A 232 9.08 7.49 -8.65
C GLY A 232 8.08 8.17 -9.57
N ILE A 233 7.28 7.36 -10.26
CA ILE A 233 6.27 7.86 -11.19
C ILE A 233 4.87 7.59 -10.64
N LEU A 234 3.91 8.43 -11.04
CA LEU A 234 2.50 8.16 -10.80
C LEU A 234 2.11 6.94 -11.63
N TYR A 235 1.51 5.92 -11.02
CA TYR A 235 0.92 4.77 -11.72
C TYR A 235 -0.59 4.94 -11.87
N GLY A 236 -1.25 5.48 -10.84
CA GLY A 236 -2.69 5.67 -10.86
C GLY A 236 -3.24 6.19 -9.55
N VAL A 237 -4.51 5.91 -9.30
CA VAL A 237 -5.23 6.31 -8.09
C VAL A 237 -5.80 5.05 -7.43
N ASN A 238 -5.63 4.94 -6.13
CA ASN A 238 -6.23 3.87 -5.33
C ASN A 238 -7.75 4.07 -5.28
N MET A 239 -8.51 3.08 -5.75
CA MET A 239 -9.97 3.20 -5.86
C MET A 239 -10.70 3.19 -4.51
N HIS A 240 -10.04 2.76 -3.42
CA HIS A 240 -10.67 2.66 -2.10
C HIS A 240 -10.64 3.98 -1.34
N ASN A 241 -9.56 4.74 -1.45
CA ASN A 241 -9.33 5.95 -0.68
C ASN A 241 -8.93 7.17 -1.53
N ASN A 242 -8.90 7.03 -2.86
CA ASN A 242 -8.52 8.05 -3.82
C ASN A 242 -7.09 8.61 -3.63
N SER A 243 -6.21 7.88 -2.95
CA SER A 243 -4.80 8.25 -2.82
C SER A 243 -4.05 8.02 -4.14
N MET A 244 -2.98 8.78 -4.36
CA MET A 244 -2.11 8.58 -5.53
C MET A 244 -1.20 7.37 -5.32
N VAL A 245 -1.13 6.49 -6.32
CA VAL A 245 -0.15 5.40 -6.33
C VAL A 245 1.11 5.93 -7.01
N ILE A 246 2.10 6.32 -6.20
CA ILE A 246 3.41 6.80 -6.66
C ILE A 246 4.44 5.75 -6.28
N PHE A 247 5.19 5.27 -7.26
CA PHE A 247 6.07 4.13 -7.07
C PHE A 247 7.35 4.26 -7.88
N ASP A 248 8.49 3.99 -7.23
CA ASP A 248 9.79 3.90 -7.87
C ASP A 248 10.18 2.43 -8.03
N ARG A 249 9.91 1.86 -9.21
CA ARG A 249 10.29 0.47 -9.54
C ARG A 249 11.79 0.24 -9.43
N PHE A 250 12.61 1.27 -9.67
CA PHE A 250 14.06 1.15 -9.62
C PHE A 250 14.63 1.14 -8.20
N SER A 251 13.80 1.41 -7.19
CA SER A 251 14.17 1.24 -5.79
C SER A 251 14.06 -0.19 -5.28
N MET A 252 13.47 -1.10 -6.08
CA MET A 252 13.22 -2.48 -5.68
C MET A 252 14.43 -3.39 -5.92
N PRO A 253 14.55 -4.50 -5.16
CA PRO A 253 15.59 -5.51 -5.40
C PRO A 253 15.53 -6.12 -6.81
N ASN A 254 14.34 -6.16 -7.41
CA ASN A 254 14.12 -6.57 -8.78
C ASN A 254 13.37 -5.47 -9.53
N LEU A 255 13.93 -5.05 -10.67
CA LEU A 255 13.48 -3.90 -11.46
C LEU A 255 12.45 -4.29 -12.54
N ASN A 256 12.18 -5.60 -12.70
CA ASN A 256 11.35 -6.11 -13.77
C ASN A 256 9.86 -5.89 -13.49
N GLU A 257 9.09 -5.63 -14.55
CA GLU A 257 7.64 -5.53 -14.52
C GLU A 257 7.01 -6.46 -15.56
N VAL A 258 5.84 -7.00 -15.22
CA VAL A 258 5.03 -7.80 -16.14
C VAL A 258 3.62 -7.24 -16.16
N VAL A 259 3.15 -6.85 -17.35
CA VAL A 259 1.82 -6.26 -17.56
C VAL A 259 0.91 -7.27 -18.26
N PHE A 260 -0.17 -7.68 -17.60
CA PHE A 260 -1.19 -8.57 -18.15
C PHE A 260 -2.46 -7.81 -18.47
N ALA A 261 -2.98 -7.97 -19.69
CA ALA A 261 -4.22 -7.33 -20.12
C ALA A 261 -4.80 -8.06 -21.33
N THR A 262 -6.13 -8.11 -21.42
CA THR A 262 -6.84 -8.51 -22.63
C THR A 262 -6.75 -7.43 -23.71
N SER A 263 -6.98 -7.79 -24.98
CA SER A 263 -7.03 -6.81 -26.06
C SER A 263 -8.09 -5.73 -25.76
N GLY A 264 -7.72 -4.46 -25.93
CA GLY A 264 -8.59 -3.32 -25.63
C GLY A 264 -8.64 -2.88 -24.15
N ALA A 265 -8.04 -3.60 -23.21
CA ALA A 265 -8.04 -3.23 -21.79
C ALA A 265 -7.11 -2.07 -21.43
N GLY A 266 -6.41 -1.48 -22.40
CA GLY A 266 -5.52 -0.34 -22.19
C GLY A 266 -4.05 -0.67 -21.91
N LYS A 267 -3.59 -1.90 -22.22
CA LYS A 267 -2.17 -2.32 -22.08
C LYS A 267 -1.21 -1.30 -22.70
N SER A 268 -1.40 -1.00 -23.99
CA SER A 268 -0.52 -0.10 -24.73
C SER A 268 -0.62 1.34 -24.21
N TYR A 269 -1.79 1.77 -23.76
CA TYR A 269 -1.94 3.09 -23.14
C TYR A 269 -1.11 3.20 -21.84
N PHE A 270 -1.24 2.19 -20.96
CA PHE A 270 -0.49 2.12 -19.71
C PHE A 270 1.02 2.13 -19.94
N VAL A 271 1.53 1.24 -20.81
CA VAL A 271 2.98 1.14 -21.09
C VAL A 271 3.53 2.41 -21.76
N LYS A 272 2.79 3.04 -22.68
CA LYS A 272 3.21 4.31 -23.30
C LYS A 272 3.29 5.44 -22.26
N LEU A 273 2.32 5.52 -21.37
CA LEU A 273 2.29 6.53 -20.32
C LEU A 273 3.42 6.32 -19.31
N GLU A 274 3.69 5.06 -18.96
CA GLU A 274 4.81 4.68 -18.11
C GLU A 274 6.15 5.08 -18.74
N ALA A 275 6.36 4.70 -20.01
CA ALA A 275 7.56 5.04 -20.77
C ALA A 275 7.81 6.55 -20.82
N LEU A 276 6.77 7.35 -21.08
CA LEU A 276 6.86 8.81 -21.07
C LEU A 276 7.26 9.36 -19.70
N ARG A 277 6.65 8.86 -18.63
CA ARG A 277 6.95 9.30 -17.26
C ARG A 277 8.40 8.99 -16.91
N TYR A 278 8.91 7.83 -17.27
CA TYR A 278 10.31 7.49 -17.04
C TYR A 278 11.28 8.29 -17.92
N LEU A 279 10.95 8.57 -19.18
CA LEU A 279 11.73 9.47 -20.04
C LEU A 279 11.88 10.85 -19.39
N LEU A 280 10.82 11.41 -18.79
CA LEU A 280 10.87 12.68 -18.06
C LEU A 280 11.77 12.66 -16.82
N THR A 281 12.01 11.48 -16.23
CA THR A 281 12.95 11.29 -15.11
C THR A 281 14.39 11.03 -15.56
N GLY A 282 14.67 11.08 -16.87
CA GLY A 282 16.00 10.87 -17.43
C GLY A 282 16.36 9.39 -17.68
N VAL A 283 15.37 8.49 -17.69
CA VAL A 283 15.58 7.07 -17.99
C VAL A 283 15.54 6.84 -19.50
N GLN A 284 16.49 6.08 -20.03
CA GLN A 284 16.49 5.65 -21.43
C GLN A 284 15.48 4.53 -21.63
N VAL A 285 14.59 4.67 -22.62
CA VAL A 285 13.56 3.69 -22.94
C VAL A 285 13.83 3.09 -24.31
N MET A 286 13.87 1.75 -24.38
CA MET A 286 13.98 0.97 -25.62
C MET A 286 12.78 0.03 -25.71
N ILE A 287 12.09 0.02 -26.86
CA ILE A 287 10.85 -0.75 -27.05
C ILE A 287 11.01 -1.62 -28.30
N ILE A 288 10.71 -2.92 -28.15
CA ILE A 288 10.56 -3.84 -29.27
C ILE A 288 9.08 -3.84 -29.65
N ASP A 289 8.76 -3.30 -30.82
CA ASP A 289 7.39 -3.02 -31.26
C ASP A 289 6.99 -3.86 -32.48
N PRO A 290 6.49 -5.09 -32.29
CA PRO A 290 6.05 -5.92 -33.40
C PRO A 290 4.74 -5.45 -34.06
N GLU A 291 3.97 -4.57 -33.41
CA GLU A 291 2.64 -4.12 -33.86
C GLU A 291 2.65 -2.68 -34.43
N ASN A 292 3.83 -2.04 -34.51
CA ASN A 292 4.01 -0.65 -34.96
C ASN A 292 3.14 0.37 -34.20
N GLU A 293 2.90 0.15 -32.91
CA GLU A 293 2.08 1.03 -32.07
C GLU A 293 2.84 2.24 -31.51
N TYR A 294 4.18 2.24 -31.52
CA TYR A 294 5.03 3.19 -30.81
C TYR A 294 5.75 4.20 -31.71
N GLU A 295 5.66 4.08 -33.05
CA GLU A 295 6.30 5.01 -33.99
C GLU A 295 5.92 6.47 -33.73
N LYS A 296 4.62 6.74 -33.55
CA LYS A 296 4.11 8.09 -33.25
C LYS A 296 4.64 8.61 -31.92
N LEU A 297 4.80 7.74 -30.94
CA LEU A 297 5.33 8.11 -29.63
C LEU A 297 6.81 8.48 -29.74
N ALA A 298 7.60 7.64 -30.41
CA ALA A 298 9.03 7.88 -30.65
C ALA A 298 9.23 9.25 -31.33
N LYS A 299 8.48 9.53 -32.39
CA LYS A 299 8.53 10.83 -33.09
C LYS A 299 8.12 12.01 -32.19
N ALA A 300 7.15 11.82 -31.29
CA ALA A 300 6.68 12.88 -30.40
C ALA A 300 7.68 13.26 -29.29
N VAL A 301 8.63 12.38 -28.99
CA VAL A 301 9.68 12.61 -27.98
C VAL A 301 11.07 12.77 -28.59
N ASP A 302 11.14 13.04 -29.89
CA ASP A 302 12.39 13.11 -30.67
C ASP A 302 13.28 11.85 -30.52
N GLY A 303 12.63 10.70 -30.32
CA GLY A 303 13.26 9.39 -30.27
C GLY A 303 13.51 8.78 -31.64
N GLU A 304 14.42 7.81 -31.69
CA GLU A 304 14.74 7.06 -32.91
C GLU A 304 13.80 5.87 -33.08
N TYR A 305 13.16 5.76 -34.26
CA TYR A 305 12.37 4.60 -34.63
C TYR A 305 13.10 3.78 -35.70
N ILE A 306 13.64 2.63 -35.30
CA ILE A 306 14.42 1.75 -36.17
C ILE A 306 13.48 0.68 -36.75
N THR A 307 13.35 0.68 -38.08
CA THR A 307 12.52 -0.31 -38.79
C THR A 307 13.40 -1.40 -39.41
N PHE A 308 12.97 -2.66 -39.30
CA PHE A 308 13.64 -3.82 -39.88
C PHE A 308 12.82 -4.36 -41.08
N THR A 309 12.78 -3.59 -42.18
CA THR A 309 12.19 -4.01 -43.47
C THR A 309 13.27 -4.50 -44.43
N GLN A 310 12.92 -5.42 -45.34
CA GLN A 310 13.85 -6.06 -46.27
C GLN A 310 14.63 -5.07 -47.15
N ASP A 311 13.95 -4.04 -47.65
CA ASP A 311 14.48 -3.15 -48.69
C ASP A 311 15.12 -1.86 -48.13
N GLU A 312 14.55 -1.26 -47.08
CA GLU A 312 14.94 0.08 -46.60
C GLU A 312 15.20 0.16 -45.08
N GLY A 313 15.21 -1.00 -44.39
CA GLY A 313 15.37 -1.08 -42.95
C GLY A 313 16.81 -1.20 -42.47
N ALA A 314 16.99 -0.99 -41.17
CA ALA A 314 18.21 -1.40 -40.47
C ALA A 314 18.37 -2.92 -40.55
N LYS A 315 19.62 -3.39 -40.57
CA LYS A 315 19.97 -4.81 -40.64
C LYS A 315 20.85 -5.15 -39.45
N ILE A 316 20.48 -6.20 -38.72
CA ILE A 316 21.29 -6.70 -37.60
C ILE A 316 22.08 -7.89 -38.11
N ASN A 317 23.40 -7.86 -37.94
CA ASN A 317 24.21 -9.04 -38.18
C ASN A 317 24.24 -9.92 -36.92
N PRO A 318 23.57 -11.09 -36.89
CA PRO A 318 23.59 -11.97 -35.73
C PRO A 318 24.97 -12.60 -35.50
N PHE A 319 25.94 -12.48 -36.42
CA PHE A 319 27.33 -12.94 -36.25
C PHE A 319 28.25 -11.85 -35.69
N GLU A 320 27.80 -10.60 -35.56
CA GLU A 320 28.61 -9.53 -35.01
C GLU A 320 28.75 -9.65 -33.49
N PHE A 321 29.95 -9.44 -32.97
CA PHE A 321 30.17 -9.42 -31.51
C PHE A 321 29.54 -8.17 -30.91
N LEU A 322 28.71 -8.35 -29.88
CA LEU A 322 28.36 -7.25 -28.99
C LEU A 322 29.65 -6.84 -28.28
N LYS A 323 30.01 -5.56 -28.31
CA LYS A 323 31.16 -5.03 -27.55
C LYS A 323 30.92 -5.35 -26.07
N SER A 324 31.62 -6.37 -25.54
CA SER A 324 31.34 -6.83 -24.18
C SER A 324 31.71 -5.76 -23.18
N SER A 325 30.90 -5.66 -22.13
CA SER A 325 31.20 -4.92 -20.92
C SER A 325 32.52 -5.39 -20.29
N LYS A 326 33.08 -4.51 -19.45
CA LYS A 326 34.43 -4.50 -18.86
C LYS A 326 34.89 -5.75 -18.10
N ASP A 327 34.12 -6.84 -18.08
CA ASP A 327 34.39 -8.04 -17.30
C ASP A 327 34.84 -9.19 -18.19
N GLY A 328 36.15 -9.39 -18.27
CA GLY A 328 36.77 -10.66 -18.66
C GLY A 328 36.62 -11.02 -20.15
N VAL A 329 37.69 -10.78 -20.91
CA VAL A 329 37.90 -11.17 -22.31
C VAL A 329 37.80 -12.70 -22.59
N ARG A 330 37.38 -13.53 -21.63
CA ARG A 330 37.30 -14.99 -21.79
C ARG A 330 35.95 -15.41 -22.35
N ASN A 331 35.99 -16.25 -23.39
CA ASN A 331 34.86 -16.99 -23.99
C ASN A 331 33.88 -16.23 -24.90
N VAL A 332 34.15 -15.00 -25.34
CA VAL A 332 33.24 -14.24 -26.21
C VAL A 332 32.87 -14.99 -27.51
N LEU A 333 33.87 -15.58 -28.20
CA LEU A 333 33.60 -16.38 -29.41
C LEU A 333 32.71 -17.59 -29.09
N ARG A 334 32.95 -18.27 -27.96
CA ARG A 334 32.17 -19.44 -27.55
C ARG A 334 30.72 -19.06 -27.23
N ASP A 335 30.51 -18.01 -26.45
CA ASP A 335 29.17 -17.51 -26.11
C ASP A 335 28.43 -17.04 -27.35
N LYS A 336 29.16 -16.45 -28.30
CA LYS A 336 28.61 -16.08 -29.60
C LYS A 336 28.17 -17.29 -30.42
N VAL A 337 28.97 -18.35 -30.48
CA VAL A 337 28.62 -19.60 -31.14
C VAL A 337 27.38 -20.23 -30.48
N LEU A 338 27.27 -20.22 -29.15
CA LEU A 338 26.07 -20.72 -28.44
C LEU A 338 24.81 -19.88 -28.74
N SER A 339 24.94 -18.56 -28.81
CA SER A 339 23.85 -17.67 -29.24
C SER A 339 23.43 -17.95 -30.68
N LEU A 340 24.39 -18.18 -31.58
CA LEU A 340 24.12 -18.54 -32.97
C LEU A 340 23.43 -19.90 -33.11
N HIS A 341 23.75 -20.90 -32.28
CA HIS A 341 23.00 -22.15 -32.24
C HIS A 341 21.52 -21.92 -31.93
N SER A 342 21.24 -21.06 -30.93
CA SER A 342 19.87 -20.72 -30.56
C SER A 342 19.15 -19.95 -31.68
N PHE A 343 19.86 -19.05 -32.36
CA PHE A 343 19.35 -18.32 -33.54
C PHE A 343 19.03 -19.25 -34.72
N ILE A 344 19.97 -20.14 -35.11
CA ILE A 344 19.74 -21.09 -36.21
C ILE A 344 18.62 -22.08 -35.86
N LYS A 345 18.51 -22.51 -34.60
CA LYS A 345 17.38 -23.33 -34.15
C LYS A 345 16.04 -22.60 -34.29
N LEU A 346 15.98 -21.30 -33.97
CA LEU A 346 14.78 -20.50 -34.18
C LEU A 346 14.40 -20.40 -35.67
N LEU A 347 15.39 -20.26 -36.56
CA LEU A 347 15.15 -20.16 -38.01
C LEU A 347 14.74 -21.49 -38.65
N LEU A 348 15.39 -22.58 -38.25
CA LEU A 348 15.26 -23.88 -38.93
C LEU A 348 14.28 -24.83 -38.21
N GLY A 349 13.93 -24.57 -36.96
CA GLY A 349 13.16 -25.48 -36.11
C GLY A 349 14.06 -26.52 -35.44
N ASP A 350 13.53 -27.74 -35.27
CA ASP A 350 14.29 -28.80 -34.61
C ASP A 350 15.53 -29.22 -35.42
N LEU A 351 16.59 -29.51 -34.66
CA LEU A 351 17.90 -29.93 -35.14
C LEU A 351 18.31 -31.19 -34.38
N SER A 352 18.82 -32.18 -35.10
CA SER A 352 19.39 -33.40 -34.53
C SER A 352 20.76 -33.13 -33.87
N ASN A 353 21.19 -34.02 -32.97
CA ASN A 353 22.50 -33.92 -32.34
C ASN A 353 23.65 -33.91 -33.36
N MET A 354 23.48 -34.61 -34.49
CA MET A 354 24.46 -34.63 -35.57
C MET A 354 24.50 -33.28 -36.30
N GLU A 355 23.34 -32.70 -36.63
CA GLU A 355 23.25 -31.36 -37.22
C GLU A 355 23.85 -30.28 -36.31
N ILE A 356 23.60 -30.35 -34.99
CA ILE A 356 24.18 -29.42 -34.00
C ILE A 356 25.72 -29.54 -34.00
N SER A 357 26.26 -30.76 -34.01
CA SER A 357 27.72 -30.98 -34.06
C SER A 357 28.35 -30.46 -35.37
N ILE A 358 27.65 -30.64 -36.49
CA ILE A 358 28.07 -30.08 -37.79
C ILE A 358 28.03 -28.56 -37.77
N LEU A 359 26.95 -27.95 -37.25
CA LEU A 359 26.81 -26.49 -37.13
C LEU A 359 27.91 -25.88 -36.27
N ASP A 360 28.29 -26.53 -35.17
CA ASP A 360 29.36 -26.04 -34.30
C ASP A 360 30.70 -25.93 -35.05
N ARG A 361 31.06 -27.00 -35.79
CA ARG A 361 32.26 -26.99 -36.66
C ARG A 361 32.14 -25.95 -37.77
N ALA A 362 30.97 -25.83 -38.38
CA ALA A 362 30.72 -24.87 -39.45
C ALA A 362 30.85 -23.42 -38.98
N PHE A 363 30.35 -23.08 -37.78
CA PHE A 363 30.53 -21.75 -37.19
C PHE A 363 32.01 -21.43 -36.99
N MET A 364 32.77 -22.35 -36.38
CA MET A 364 34.20 -22.15 -36.15
C MET A 364 34.97 -21.95 -37.45
N LEU A 365 34.67 -22.73 -38.49
CA LEU A 365 35.25 -22.55 -39.83
C LEU A 365 34.85 -21.20 -40.44
N THR A 366 33.59 -20.79 -40.31
CA THR A 366 33.06 -19.53 -40.84
C THR A 366 33.77 -18.31 -40.22
N TYR A 367 33.99 -18.32 -38.91
CA TYR A 367 34.78 -17.27 -38.25
C TYR A 367 36.25 -17.32 -38.66
N ASN A 368 36.85 -18.51 -38.71
CA ASN A 368 38.25 -18.67 -39.12
C ASN A 368 38.51 -18.15 -40.55
N GLU A 369 37.58 -18.34 -41.50
CA GLU A 369 37.71 -17.79 -42.85
C GLU A 369 37.73 -16.24 -42.88
N LYS A 370 37.10 -15.59 -41.90
CA LYS A 370 37.19 -14.13 -41.71
C LYS A 370 38.40 -13.72 -40.85
N GLY A 371 39.30 -14.65 -40.54
CA GLY A 371 40.46 -14.42 -39.70
C GLY A 371 40.09 -14.14 -38.24
N ILE A 372 38.93 -14.61 -37.78
CA ILE A 372 38.46 -14.47 -36.40
C ILE A 372 38.67 -15.80 -35.68
N ASN A 373 39.40 -15.78 -34.57
CA ASN A 373 39.70 -16.98 -33.79
C ASN A 373 39.63 -16.68 -32.28
N ASN A 374 40.24 -17.52 -31.43
CA ASN A 374 40.21 -17.32 -29.97
C ASN A 374 41.04 -16.13 -29.47
N ASP A 375 41.86 -15.50 -30.33
CA ASP A 375 42.60 -14.28 -30.03
C ASP A 375 41.65 -13.06 -30.06
N PRO A 376 41.49 -12.33 -28.94
CA PRO A 376 40.62 -11.17 -28.84
C PRO A 376 40.91 -10.04 -29.83
N GLU A 377 42.16 -9.89 -30.27
CA GLU A 377 42.51 -8.84 -31.25
C GLU A 377 41.84 -9.10 -32.61
N THR A 378 41.56 -10.36 -32.92
CA THR A 378 40.89 -10.74 -34.17
C THR A 378 39.41 -10.40 -34.19
N TRP A 379 38.77 -10.17 -33.04
CA TRP A 379 37.32 -9.91 -32.96
C TRP A 379 36.92 -8.54 -33.51
N LYS A 380 37.89 -7.68 -33.83
CA LYS A 380 37.70 -6.41 -34.53
C LYS A 380 37.57 -6.60 -36.05
N ASN A 381 37.94 -7.77 -36.58
CA ASN A 381 37.82 -8.08 -38.00
C ASN A 381 36.35 -8.09 -38.42
N LYS A 382 36.11 -7.93 -39.73
CA LYS A 382 34.76 -7.92 -40.28
C LYS A 382 34.06 -9.25 -39.94
N PRO A 383 32.95 -9.24 -39.18
CA PRO A 383 32.26 -10.46 -38.80
C PRO A 383 31.71 -11.18 -40.04
N PRO A 384 31.57 -12.51 -39.98
CA PRO A 384 30.94 -13.26 -41.05
C PRO A 384 29.47 -12.87 -41.22
N LEU A 385 28.90 -13.26 -42.35
CA LEU A 385 27.48 -13.15 -42.64
C LEU A 385 26.86 -14.56 -42.72
N LEU A 386 25.52 -14.62 -42.70
CA LEU A 386 24.80 -15.87 -42.88
C LEU A 386 25.16 -16.57 -44.21
N GLU A 387 25.46 -15.78 -45.26
CA GLU A 387 25.92 -16.29 -46.54
C GLU A 387 27.26 -17.05 -46.44
N ASP A 388 28.17 -16.60 -45.57
CA ASP A 388 29.46 -17.28 -45.37
C ASP A 388 29.24 -18.66 -44.73
N LEU A 389 28.37 -18.74 -43.72
CA LEU A 389 27.98 -20.02 -43.12
C LEU A 389 27.32 -20.96 -44.14
N TYR A 390 26.43 -20.45 -44.99
CA TYR A 390 25.82 -21.24 -46.07
C TYR A 390 26.87 -21.83 -47.02
N LYS A 391 27.86 -21.04 -47.42
CA LYS A 391 28.95 -21.51 -48.31
C LYS A 391 29.77 -22.62 -47.64
N ILE A 392 30.12 -22.45 -46.36
CA ILE A 392 30.83 -23.49 -45.58
C ILE A 392 30.01 -24.77 -45.54
N LEU A 393 28.74 -24.71 -45.12
CA LEU A 393 27.88 -25.90 -44.99
C LEU A 393 27.67 -26.61 -46.34
N LYS A 394 27.55 -25.86 -47.43
CA LYS A 394 27.42 -26.41 -48.79
C LYS A 394 28.69 -27.12 -49.26
N GLY A 395 29.86 -26.65 -48.82
CA GLY A 395 31.17 -27.23 -49.13
C GLY A 395 31.53 -28.47 -48.30
N MET A 396 30.82 -28.74 -47.21
CA MET A 396 31.05 -29.91 -46.37
C MET A 396 30.63 -31.21 -47.09
N ALA A 397 31.33 -32.31 -46.76
CA ALA A 397 31.12 -33.61 -47.41
C ALA A 397 29.86 -34.32 -46.87
N GLU A 398 29.51 -34.04 -45.62
CA GLU A 398 28.41 -34.65 -44.89
C GLU A 398 27.04 -34.31 -45.54
N PRO A 399 26.19 -35.32 -45.83
CA PRO A 399 24.84 -35.10 -46.37
C PRO A 399 23.97 -34.18 -45.51
N GLU A 400 24.08 -34.29 -44.19
CA GLU A 400 23.35 -33.49 -43.21
C GLU A 400 23.76 -32.00 -43.29
N ALA A 401 25.04 -31.71 -43.57
CA ALA A 401 25.52 -30.35 -43.77
C ALA A 401 24.90 -29.73 -45.03
N ARG A 402 24.79 -30.51 -46.11
CA ARG A 402 24.12 -30.08 -47.34
C ARG A 402 22.62 -29.85 -47.12
N ALA A 403 21.97 -30.73 -46.36
CA ALA A 403 20.56 -30.55 -46.00
C ALA A 403 20.33 -29.25 -45.19
N LEU A 404 21.21 -28.95 -44.21
CA LEU A 404 21.20 -27.69 -43.48
C LEU A 404 21.40 -26.48 -44.41
N SER A 405 22.34 -26.56 -45.35
CA SER A 405 22.57 -25.47 -46.32
C SER A 405 21.33 -25.21 -47.19
N GLY A 406 20.65 -26.26 -47.65
CA GLY A 406 19.41 -26.13 -48.43
C GLY A 406 18.27 -25.49 -47.64
N ARG A 407 18.16 -25.79 -46.34
CA ARG A 407 17.19 -25.13 -45.45
C ARG A 407 17.52 -23.65 -45.22
N LEU A 408 18.82 -23.30 -45.15
CA LEU A 408 19.29 -21.92 -45.00
C LEU A 408 19.16 -21.07 -46.27
N GLU A 409 19.10 -21.70 -47.44
CA GLU A 409 19.06 -21.01 -48.74
C GLU A 409 17.94 -19.96 -48.83
N LYS A 410 16.78 -20.23 -48.22
CA LYS A 410 15.64 -19.29 -48.15
C LYS A 410 15.99 -17.96 -47.47
N PHE A 411 16.87 -17.99 -46.45
CA PHE A 411 17.27 -16.81 -45.68
C PHE A 411 18.48 -16.08 -46.28
N VAL A 412 19.16 -16.70 -47.24
CA VAL A 412 20.34 -16.11 -47.90
C VAL A 412 19.96 -15.52 -49.26
N PHE A 413 19.23 -16.27 -50.08
CA PHE A 413 18.85 -15.87 -51.45
C PHE A 413 17.34 -15.88 -51.71
N GLY A 414 16.55 -16.42 -50.79
CA GLY A 414 15.10 -16.58 -50.97
C GLY A 414 14.27 -15.42 -50.42
N SER A 415 12.98 -15.67 -50.26
CA SER A 415 11.98 -14.66 -49.84
C SER A 415 12.17 -14.13 -48.41
N ALA A 416 13.05 -14.72 -47.62
CA ALA A 416 13.41 -14.25 -46.28
C ALA A 416 14.81 -13.62 -46.23
N ALA A 417 15.44 -13.37 -47.38
CA ALA A 417 16.74 -12.70 -47.44
C ALA A 417 16.62 -11.24 -47.02
N GLY A 418 17.55 -10.79 -46.17
CA GLY A 418 17.64 -9.38 -45.75
C GLY A 418 16.72 -8.94 -44.62
N VAL A 419 16.01 -9.87 -43.96
CA VAL A 419 15.29 -9.65 -42.69
C VAL A 419 16.23 -9.80 -41.51
#